data_AF-Q9RNQ0-F1
#
_entry.id   AF-Q9RNQ0-F1
#
_cell.length_a   1.000
_cell.length_b   1.000
_cell.length_c   1.000
_cell.angle_alpha   90.00
_cell.angle_beta   90.00
_cell.angle_gamma   90.00
#
_symmetry.space_group_name_H-M   'P 1'
#
loop_
_entity.id
_entity.type
_entity.pdbx_description
1 polymer ?
#
loop_
_entity_poly.entity_id
_entity_poly.type
_entity_poly.pdbx_seq_one_letter_code
_entity_poly.pdbx_strand_id
1 'polypeptide(L)' 'MKSQFLLSVREFMQTRYYAKKTIEAYLHWITRYIHFHNKKHPSLMGDKEVEEFLTYLAVQGKVATKTL' A
#
# COMPACT_ATOMS: atom_id res chain seq x y z
N MET A 1 10.24 -13.66 6.20
CA MET A 1 9.16 -13.75 7.21
C MET A 1 7.90 -13.10 6.62
N LYS A 2 6.74 -13.75 6.67
CA LYS A 2 5.48 -13.16 6.17
C LYS A 2 5.01 -12.08 7.16
N SER A 3 4.66 -10.89 6.66
CA SER A 3 4.06 -9.83 7.49
C SER A 3 2.65 -10.22 7.92
N GLN A 4 2.40 -10.29 9.22
CA GLN A 4 1.06 -10.61 9.75
C GLN A 4 0.03 -9.55 9.37
N PHE A 5 0.45 -8.28 9.27
CA PHE A 5 -0.41 -7.19 8.81
C PHE A 5 -0.87 -7.39 7.35
N LEU A 6 0.04 -7.78 6.44
CA LEU A 6 -0.35 -7.99 5.04
C LEU A 6 -1.26 -9.22 4.85
N LEU A 7 -1.14 -10.22 5.74
CA LEU A 7 -2.04 -11.36 5.76
C LEU A 7 -3.45 -10.95 6.20
N SER A 8 -3.57 -10.17 7.27
CA SER A 8 -4.89 -9.70 7.74
C SER A 8 -5.60 -8.81 6.71
N VAL A 9 -4.86 -7.94 6.00
CA VAL A 9 -5.41 -7.14 4.89
C VAL A 9 -5.92 -8.03 3.76
N ARG A 10 -5.16 -9.08 3.38
CA ARG A 10 -5.59 -10.04 2.35
C ARG A 10 -6.91 -10.71 2.74
N GLU A 11 -6.97 -11.26 3.94
CA GLU A 11 -8.16 -11.96 4.45
C GLU A 11 -9.36 -11.02 4.51
N PHE A 12 -9.17 -9.78 4.99
CA PHE A 12 -10.20 -8.75 5.03
C PHE A 12 -10.82 -8.47 3.66
N MET A 13 -10.00 -8.39 2.60
CA MET A 13 -10.46 -8.15 1.23
C MET A 13 -11.10 -9.41 0.61
N GLN A 14 -10.57 -10.60 0.92
CA GLN A 14 -11.15 -11.86 0.46
C GLN A 14 -12.57 -12.08 1.00
N THR A 15 -12.79 -11.79 2.29
CA THR A 15 -14.13 -11.87 2.93
C THR A 15 -15.14 -10.91 2.31
N ARG A 16 -14.68 -9.86 1.62
CA ARG A 16 -15.51 -8.89 0.90
C ARG A 16 -15.64 -9.18 -0.59
N TYR A 17 -15.19 -10.36 -1.04
CA TYR A 17 -15.28 -10.80 -2.43
C TYR A 17 -14.60 -9.86 -3.43
N TYR A 18 -13.55 -9.15 -3.03
CA TYR A 18 -12.73 -8.40 -3.98
C TYR A 18 -12.11 -9.34 -5.00
N ALA A 19 -12.05 -8.91 -6.27
CA ALA A 19 -11.37 -9.66 -7.30
C ALA A 19 -9.89 -9.89 -6.93
N LYS A 20 -9.37 -11.08 -7.26
CA LYS A 20 -7.97 -11.47 -6.95
C LYS A 20 -6.95 -10.41 -7.42
N LYS A 21 -7.15 -9.88 -8.63
CA LYS A 21 -6.28 -8.82 -9.19
C LYS A 21 -6.32 -7.53 -8.36
N THR A 22 -7.48 -7.17 -7.82
CA THR A 22 -7.62 -6.00 -6.95
C THR A 22 -6.88 -6.21 -5.63
N ILE A 23 -7.00 -7.40 -5.03
CA ILE A 23 -6.26 -7.74 -3.80
C ILE A 23 -4.75 -7.65 -4.03
N GLU A 24 -4.25 -8.23 -5.13
CA GLU A 24 -2.83 -8.18 -5.49
C GLU A 24 -2.34 -6.74 -5.69
N ALA A 25 -3.12 -5.91 -6.40
CA ALA A 25 -2.79 -4.49 -6.60
C ALA A 25 -2.74 -3.71 -5.28
N TYR A 26 -3.72 -3.90 -4.40
CA TYR A 26 -3.77 -3.21 -3.11
C TYR A 26 -2.61 -3.64 -2.20
N LEU A 27 -2.34 -4.94 -2.10
CA LEU A 27 -1.22 -5.45 -1.31
C LEU A 27 0.13 -4.94 -1.85
N HIS A 28 0.27 -4.80 -3.17
CA HIS A 28 1.45 -4.22 -3.78
C HIS A 28 1.68 -2.77 -3.30
N TRP A 29 0.66 -1.91 -3.39
CA TRP A 29 0.76 -0.52 -2.98
C TRP A 29 0.96 -0.36 -1.46
N ILE A 30 0.24 -1.13 -0.65
CA ILE A 30 0.38 -1.12 0.82
C ILE A 30 1.80 -1.54 1.22
N THR A 31 2.36 -2.58 0.59
CA THR A 31 3.73 -3.03 0.87
C THR A 31 4.75 -1.94 0.50
N ARG A 32 4.58 -1.31 -0.66
CA ARG A 32 5.48 -0.25 -1.14
C ARG A 32 5.43 0.98 -0.23
N TYR A 33 4.24 1.37 0.21
CA TYR A 33 4.03 2.44 1.18
C TYR A 33 4.72 2.16 2.52
N ILE A 34 4.53 0.96 3.09
CA ILE A 34 5.17 0.56 4.35
C ILE A 34 6.70 0.54 4.23
N HIS A 35 7.23 0.04 3.11
CA HIS A 35 8.68 0.00 2.89
C HIS A 35 9.29 1.39 2.69
N PHE A 36 8.59 2.30 2.01
CA PHE A 36 9.01 3.70 1.88
C PHE A 36 9.16 4.36 3.25
N HIS A 37 8.24 4.07 4.18
CA HIS A 37 8.28 4.53 5.57
C HIS A 37 9.06 3.63 6.53
N ASN A 38 10.09 2.92 6.03
CA ASN A 38 11.01 2.11 6.85
C ASN A 38 10.32 1.06 7.75
N LYS A 39 9.22 0.45 7.27
CA LYS A 39 8.41 -0.53 7.99
C LYS A 39 7.69 0.03 9.23
N LYS A 40 7.48 1.34 9.29
CA LYS A 40 6.57 1.98 10.26
C LYS A 40 5.17 1.39 10.10
N HIS A 41 4.51 1.06 11.21
CA HIS A 41 3.16 0.48 11.17
C HIS A 41 2.15 1.54 10.66
N PRO A 42 1.26 1.22 9.71
CA PRO A 42 0.30 2.19 9.15
C PRO A 42 -0.60 2.90 10.15
N SER A 43 -0.89 2.28 11.30
CA SER A 43 -1.67 2.95 12.37
C SER A 43 -0.95 4.13 13.03
N LEU A 44 0.35 4.28 12.80
CA LEU A 44 1.17 5.40 13.29
C LEU A 44 1.44 6.45 12.20
N MET A 45 0.78 6.30 11.06
CA MET A 45 0.93 7.16 9.88
C MET A 45 -0.43 7.74 9.52
N GLY A 46 -0.42 8.93 8.92
CA GLY A 46 -1.64 9.61 8.49
C GLY A 46 -1.44 10.30 7.15
N ASP A 47 -2.21 11.35 6.94
CA ASP A 47 -2.30 12.04 5.65
C ASP A 47 -0.94 12.57 5.18
N LYS A 48 -0.10 13.03 6.10
CA LYS A 48 1.25 13.52 5.80
C LYS A 48 2.11 12.44 5.15
N GLU A 49 2.19 11.26 5.74
CA GLU A 49 2.97 10.14 5.19
C GLU A 49 2.40 9.65 3.85
N VAL A 50 1.08 9.74 3.66
CA VAL A 50 0.43 9.44 2.39
C VAL A 50 0.84 10.45 1.32
N GLU A 51 0.79 11.75 1.61
CA GLU A 51 1.20 12.81 0.69
C GLU A 51 2.68 12.72 0.32
N GLU A 52 3.56 12.44 1.29
CA GLU A 52 4.99 12.20 1.05
C GLU A 52 5.22 11.02 0.10
N PHE A 53 4.48 9.93 0.30
CA PHE A 53 4.58 8.76 -0.56
C PHE A 53 4.07 9.04 -1.98
N LEU A 54 2.93 9.73 -2.12
CA LEU A 54 2.38 10.10 -3.43
C LEU A 54 3.32 11.08 -4.17
N THR A 55 3.90 12.03 -3.45
CA THR A 55 4.91 12.96 -3.98
C THR A 55 6.15 12.19 -4.46
N TYR A 56 6.63 11.23 -3.66
CA TYR A 56 7.72 10.35 -4.07
C TYR A 56 7.39 9.57 -5.34
N LEU A 57 6.19 9.01 -5.45
CA LEU A 57 5.76 8.28 -6.64
C LEU A 57 5.69 9.17 -7.89
N ALA A 58 5.21 10.41 -7.74
CA ALA A 58 5.13 11.39 -8.82
C ALA A 58 6.52 11.84 -9.30
N VAL A 59 7.46 12.09 -8.39
CA VAL A 59 8.79 12.64 -8.71
C VAL A 59 9.79 11.57 -9.15
N GLN A 60 9.87 10.45 -8.42
CA GLN A 60 10.90 9.42 -8.62
C GLN A 60 10.39 8.22 -9.44
N GLY A 61 9.08 7.96 -9.41
CA GLY A 61 8.52 6.72 -9.95
C GLY A 61 8.15 6.74 -11.43
N LYS A 62 8.15 7.91 -12.11
CA LYS A 62 7.52 8.10 -13.43
C LYS A 62 6.18 7.37 -13.57
N VAL A 63 5.44 7.26 -12.46
CA VAL A 63 4.17 6.55 -12.44
C VAL A 63 3.18 7.43 -13.17
N ALA A 64 2.54 6.90 -14.22
CA ALA A 64 1.55 7.65 -14.97
C ALA A 64 0.42 8.13 -14.04
N THR A 65 -0.09 9.33 -14.27
CA THR A 65 -1.13 10.00 -13.48
C THR A 65 -2.39 9.16 -13.26
N LYS A 66 -2.61 8.13 -14.09
CA LYS A 66 -3.77 7.22 -14.03
C LYS A 66 -3.64 6.13 -12.95
N THR A 67 -2.48 6.02 -12.30
CA THR A 67 -2.17 5.01 -11.28
C THR A 67 -2.02 5.61 -9.88
N LEU A 68 -1.89 6.94 -9.80
CA LEU A 68 -1.95 7.74 -8.56
C LEU A 68 -3.42 8.04 -8.23
#